data_AF-A0A1W4WFL6-F1
#
_entry.id   AF-A0A1W4WFL6-F1
#
_cell.length_a   1.000
_cell.length_b   1.000
_cell.length_c   1.000
_cell.angle_alpha   90.00
_cell.angle_beta   90.00
_cell.angle_gamma   90.00
#
_symmetry.space_group_name_H-M   'P 1'
#
loop_
_entity.id
_entity.type
_entity.pdbx_description
1 polymer ?
#
loop_
_entity_poly.entity_id
_entity_poly.type
_entity_poly.pdbx_seq_one_letter_code
_entity_poly.pdbx_strand_id
1 'polypeptide(L)'
;MEGIEWRSLDDENLKIIQEELRRKFEIVIDIYGNRSDVHQAGKQGHQEFTPIQKISQLITNTEEFEASTPAIGFKVDLIRMISNMCWKHKENQDFVREMDGIAVILDCCNIDAKNPFIIQWVIFAIHNLCENNLENQKIIASLNKQGVVDSEVLQEVGVMLHNDGESTLHIAPLEELQKRAK
;
A
#
# COMPACT_ATOMS: atom_id res chain seq x y z
N MET A 1 -20.56 25.16 26.72
CA MET A 1 -20.32 24.50 25.42
C MET A 1 -21.34 23.41 25.31
N GLU A 2 -22.32 23.59 24.43
CA GLU A 2 -23.30 22.55 24.14
C GLU A 2 -22.61 21.42 23.37
N GLY A 3 -22.92 20.17 23.70
CA GLY A 3 -22.34 19.02 23.02
C GLY A 3 -22.86 18.95 21.59
N ILE A 4 -21.97 18.70 20.63
CA ILE A 4 -22.38 18.39 19.25
C ILE A 4 -23.10 17.05 19.28
N GLU A 5 -24.42 17.10 19.12
CA GLU A 5 -25.26 15.92 18.98
C GLU A 5 -25.03 15.34 17.59
N TRP A 6 -24.21 14.29 17.50
CA TRP A 6 -24.04 13.54 16.26
C TRP A 6 -25.38 12.90 15.90
N ARG A 7 -26.09 13.47 14.91
CA ARG A 7 -27.26 12.82 14.32
C ARG A 7 -26.86 11.41 13.92
N SER A 8 -27.61 10.41 14.39
CA SER A 8 -27.50 9.06 13.84
C SER A 8 -27.73 9.15 12.34
N LEU A 9 -26.76 8.70 11.55
CA LEU A 9 -26.95 8.50 10.12
C LEU A 9 -28.10 7.51 9.96
N ASP A 10 -29.13 7.89 9.20
CA ASP A 10 -30.17 6.97 8.78
C ASP A 10 -29.62 5.98 7.74
N ASP A 11 -30.35 4.88 7.50
CA ASP A 11 -29.94 3.80 6.60
C ASP A 11 -29.69 4.27 5.16
N GLU A 12 -30.26 5.41 4.75
CA GLU A 12 -30.09 5.98 3.41
C GLU A 12 -28.79 6.76 3.29
N ASN A 13 -28.45 7.60 4.28
CA ASN A 13 -27.13 8.21 4.38
C ASN A 13 -26.02 7.16 4.53
N LEU A 14 -26.28 6.06 5.27
CA LEU A 14 -25.32 4.96 5.40
C LEU A 14 -25.07 4.28 4.04
N LYS A 15 -26.12 4.02 3.25
CA LYS A 15 -26.00 3.48 1.88
C LYS A 15 -25.25 4.41 0.93
N ILE A 16 -25.51 5.72 0.98
CA ILE A 16 -24.78 6.71 0.16
C ILE A 16 -23.28 6.69 0.52
N ILE A 17 -22.97 6.65 1.82
CA ILE A 17 -21.59 6.52 2.29
C ILE A 17 -20.97 5.19 1.82
N GLN A 18 -21.71 4.07 1.86
CA GLN A 18 -21.28 2.76 1.35
C GLN A 18 -21.08 2.71 -0.17
N GLU A 19 -21.92 3.36 -0.98
CA GLU A 19 -21.73 3.47 -2.43
C GLU A 19 -20.55 4.38 -2.80
N GLU A 20 -20.36 5.47 -2.07
CA GLU A 20 -19.23 6.38 -2.27
C GLU A 20 -17.91 5.77 -1.79
N LEU A 21 -17.96 5.01 -0.68
CA LEU A 21 -16.92 4.07 -0.24
C LEU A 21 -16.59 3.11 -1.37
N ARG A 22 -17.58 2.37 -1.86
CA ARG A 22 -17.44 1.39 -2.94
C ARG A 22 -16.80 2.02 -4.16
N ARG A 23 -17.26 3.18 -4.64
CA ARG A 23 -16.64 3.89 -5.77
C ARG A 23 -15.18 4.26 -5.51
N LYS A 24 -14.86 4.79 -4.33
CA LYS A 24 -13.48 5.19 -3.99
C LYS A 24 -12.58 3.97 -3.81
N PHE A 25 -13.10 2.85 -3.31
CA PHE A 25 -12.42 1.57 -3.24
C PHE A 25 -12.28 0.89 -4.60
N GLU A 26 -13.28 0.97 -5.48
CA GLU A 26 -13.21 0.52 -6.87
C GLU A 26 -12.15 1.33 -7.62
N ILE A 27 -12.05 2.64 -7.42
CA ILE A 27 -10.94 3.47 -7.94
C ILE A 27 -9.59 2.99 -7.37
N VAL A 28 -9.49 2.67 -6.08
CA VAL A 28 -8.25 2.11 -5.50
C VAL A 28 -7.94 0.73 -6.11
N ILE A 29 -8.94 -0.12 -6.33
CA ILE A 29 -8.76 -1.48 -6.86
C ILE A 29 -8.50 -1.47 -8.37
N ASP A 30 -9.03 -0.53 -9.13
CA ASP A 30 -8.63 -0.29 -10.53
C ASP A 30 -7.18 0.24 -10.60
N ILE A 31 -6.79 1.08 -9.63
CA ILE A 31 -5.43 1.64 -9.53
C ILE A 31 -4.40 0.66 -8.93
N TYR A 32 -4.82 -0.47 -8.33
CA TYR A 32 -3.90 -1.41 -7.67
C TYR A 32 -4.25 -2.90 -7.83
N GLY A 33 -5.52 -3.27 -7.62
CA GLY A 33 -6.04 -4.64 -7.68
C GLY A 33 -6.18 -5.21 -9.10
N ASN A 34 -6.12 -4.38 -10.13
CA ASN A 34 -5.82 -4.84 -11.49
C ASN A 34 -4.34 -5.29 -11.55
N ARG A 35 -4.09 -6.53 -11.10
CA ARG A 35 -2.78 -7.20 -10.91
C ARG A 35 -1.90 -7.31 -12.17
N SER A 36 -2.33 -6.76 -13.31
CA SER A 36 -1.55 -6.66 -14.53
C SER A 36 -1.57 -5.29 -15.23
N ASP A 37 -2.41 -4.34 -14.80
CA ASP A 37 -2.27 -2.94 -15.19
C ASP A 37 -1.36 -2.21 -14.20
N VAL A 38 -1.79 -1.28 -13.36
CA VAL A 38 -0.92 -0.21 -12.79
C VAL A 38 0.47 -0.61 -12.25
N HIS A 39 0.64 -1.71 -11.50
CA HIS A 39 2.00 -2.16 -11.07
C HIS A 39 2.85 -2.70 -12.25
N GLN A 40 2.21 -3.26 -13.27
CA GLN A 40 2.80 -3.59 -14.56
C GLN A 40 2.81 -2.40 -15.53
N ALA A 41 1.98 -1.36 -15.38
CA ALA A 41 2.01 -0.13 -16.19
C ALA A 41 3.08 0.85 -15.71
N GLY A 42 3.41 0.86 -14.42
CA GLY A 42 4.71 1.36 -13.95
C GLY A 42 5.91 0.61 -14.54
N LYS A 43 5.68 -0.59 -15.11
CA LYS A 43 6.64 -1.40 -15.89
C LYS A 43 6.37 -1.43 -17.41
N GLN A 44 5.27 -0.84 -17.91
CA GLN A 44 4.81 -0.89 -19.32
C GLN A 44 4.53 0.50 -19.94
N GLY A 45 4.51 1.60 -19.19
CA GLY A 45 4.49 2.95 -19.78
C GLY A 45 3.91 4.11 -18.94
N HIS A 46 3.02 3.87 -17.97
CA HIS A 46 2.47 4.93 -17.12
C HIS A 46 3.39 5.23 -15.92
N GLN A 47 4.44 6.03 -16.17
CA GLN A 47 5.48 6.42 -15.21
C GLN A 47 4.98 7.25 -14.01
N GLU A 48 3.74 7.74 -14.05
CA GLU A 48 3.20 8.72 -13.10
C GLU A 48 2.99 8.11 -11.70
N PHE A 49 2.55 6.86 -11.61
CA PHE A 49 2.29 6.17 -10.33
C PHE A 49 3.39 5.17 -9.90
N THR A 50 4.47 5.03 -10.67
CA THR A 50 5.64 4.23 -10.23
C THR A 50 6.23 4.82 -8.94
N PRO A 51 6.44 4.00 -7.88
CA PRO A 51 7.10 4.44 -6.66
C PRO A 51 8.52 4.95 -6.93
N ILE A 52 8.89 6.08 -6.32
CA ILE A 52 10.25 6.63 -6.43
C ILE A 52 10.98 6.40 -5.11
N GLN A 53 12.01 5.55 -5.09
CA GLN A 53 12.70 5.20 -3.83
C GLN A 53 13.63 6.30 -3.31
N LYS A 54 14.19 7.16 -4.18
CA LYS A 54 15.15 8.20 -3.81
C LYS A 54 14.54 9.59 -4.00
N ILE A 55 14.42 10.37 -2.92
CA ILE A 55 13.87 11.75 -2.95
C ILE A 55 14.65 12.64 -3.95
N SER A 56 15.95 12.41 -4.13
CA SER A 56 16.77 13.13 -5.11
C SER A 56 16.26 13.00 -6.55
N GLN A 57 15.60 11.89 -6.92
CA GLN A 57 15.01 11.68 -8.24
C GLN A 57 13.79 12.59 -8.49
N LEU A 58 13.15 13.12 -7.44
CA LEU A 58 12.14 14.18 -7.58
C LEU A 58 12.78 15.55 -7.84
N ILE A 59 13.93 15.80 -7.21
CA ILE A 59 14.59 17.12 -7.21
C ILE A 59 15.36 17.37 -8.51
N THR A 60 15.88 16.32 -9.16
CA THR A 60 16.74 16.46 -10.37
C THR A 60 16.00 16.83 -11.66
N ASN A 61 14.67 16.70 -11.73
CA ASN A 61 13.87 17.08 -12.90
C ASN A 61 13.40 18.55 -12.80
N THR A 62 14.30 19.45 -12.40
CA THR A 62 13.98 20.74 -11.77
C THR A 62 13.41 21.83 -12.69
N GLU A 63 13.10 21.52 -13.96
CA GLU A 63 12.39 22.43 -14.88
C GLU A 63 10.91 22.05 -15.06
N GLU A 64 10.49 20.83 -14.71
CA GLU A 64 9.09 20.34 -14.85
C GLU A 64 8.53 19.61 -13.63
N PHE A 65 9.23 19.59 -12.48
CA PHE A 65 8.65 19.10 -11.22
C PHE A 65 7.68 20.13 -10.62
N GLU A 66 6.62 20.44 -11.37
CA GLU A 66 5.50 21.21 -10.86
C GLU A 66 4.86 20.48 -9.66
N ALA A 67 4.48 21.25 -8.63
CA ALA A 67 3.65 20.77 -7.52
C ALA A 67 2.17 20.54 -7.94
N SER A 68 1.98 20.02 -9.16
CA SER A 68 0.76 20.03 -9.98
C SER A 68 0.40 18.64 -10.49
N THR A 69 1.38 17.71 -10.60
CA THR A 69 1.12 16.32 -11.01
C THR A 69 0.16 15.64 -10.03
N PRO A 70 -1.06 15.25 -10.46
CA PRO A 70 -2.11 14.74 -9.55
C PRO A 70 -1.72 13.46 -8.79
N ALA A 71 -0.68 12.74 -9.22
CA ALA A 71 -0.18 11.54 -8.55
C ALA A 71 0.62 11.79 -7.25
N ILE A 72 1.07 13.01 -6.96
CA ILE A 72 1.79 13.32 -5.72
C ILE A 72 0.81 13.32 -4.54
N GLY A 73 1.13 12.58 -3.48
CA GLY A 73 0.27 12.44 -2.29
C GLY A 73 -1.00 11.59 -2.48
N PHE A 74 -1.43 11.37 -3.71
CA PHE A 74 -2.68 10.68 -4.04
C PHE A 74 -2.84 9.30 -3.39
N LYS A 75 -1.78 8.47 -3.42
CA LYS A 75 -1.84 7.12 -2.83
C LYS A 75 -2.01 7.16 -1.32
N VAL A 76 -1.26 8.05 -0.66
CA VAL A 76 -1.32 8.17 0.80
C VAL A 76 -2.67 8.77 1.24
N ASP A 77 -3.24 9.70 0.48
CA ASP A 77 -4.57 10.25 0.77
C ASP A 77 -5.71 9.24 0.58
N LEU A 78 -5.62 8.34 -0.41
CA LEU A 78 -6.51 7.19 -0.52
C LEU A 78 -6.42 6.28 0.71
N ILE A 79 -5.22 5.87 1.11
CA ILE A 79 -5.01 4.98 2.27
C ILE A 79 -5.47 5.64 3.58
N ARG A 80 -5.25 6.95 3.73
CA ARG A 80 -5.77 7.76 4.84
C ARG A 80 -7.29 7.74 4.92
N MET A 81 -7.96 7.99 3.79
CA MET A 81 -9.41 7.98 3.70
C MET A 81 -9.97 6.61 4.06
N ILE A 82 -9.43 5.54 3.46
CA ILE A 82 -9.75 4.14 3.77
C ILE A 82 -9.63 3.85 5.27
N SER A 83 -8.49 4.18 5.87
CA SER A 83 -8.19 3.96 7.28
C SER A 83 -9.21 4.63 8.20
N ASN A 84 -9.56 5.88 7.91
CA ASN A 84 -10.52 6.65 8.71
C ASN A 84 -11.95 6.07 8.62
N MET A 85 -12.38 5.62 7.43
CA MET A 85 -13.71 5.04 7.24
C MET A 85 -13.85 3.63 7.85
N CYS A 86 -12.74 2.91 8.04
CA CYS A 86 -12.74 1.59 8.70
C CYS A 86 -12.65 1.67 10.23
N TRP A 87 -12.33 2.83 10.80
CA TRP A 87 -12.18 2.97 12.25
C TRP A 87 -13.50 2.67 12.98
N LYS A 88 -13.49 1.57 13.75
CA LYS A 88 -14.64 1.07 14.53
C LYS A 88 -15.92 0.79 13.72
N HIS A 89 -15.81 0.61 12.39
CA HIS A 89 -16.96 0.39 11.51
C HIS A 89 -16.89 -1.00 10.86
N LYS A 90 -17.46 -2.03 11.54
CA LYS A 90 -17.31 -3.45 11.15
C LYS A 90 -17.68 -3.74 9.70
N GLU A 91 -18.77 -3.16 9.20
CA GLU A 91 -19.22 -3.37 7.80
C GLU A 91 -18.19 -2.87 6.79
N ASN A 92 -17.58 -1.70 7.02
CA ASN A 92 -16.54 -1.15 6.14
C ASN A 92 -15.27 -2.01 6.22
N GLN A 93 -14.88 -2.43 7.43
CA GLN A 93 -13.75 -3.35 7.60
C GLN A 93 -13.96 -4.68 6.85
N ASP A 94 -15.18 -5.21 6.88
CA ASP A 94 -15.56 -6.46 6.24
C ASP A 94 -15.65 -6.33 4.72
N PHE A 95 -16.22 -5.22 4.24
CA PHE A 95 -16.23 -4.85 2.82
C PHE A 95 -14.81 -4.76 2.22
N VAL A 96 -13.86 -4.16 2.94
CA VAL A 96 -12.45 -4.10 2.47
C VAL A 96 -11.80 -5.47 2.38
N ARG A 97 -12.12 -6.40 3.29
CA ARG A 97 -11.65 -7.78 3.20
C ARG A 97 -12.28 -8.50 2.00
N GLU A 98 -13.58 -8.37 1.81
CA GLU A 98 -14.34 -9.05 0.75
C GLU A 98 -13.94 -8.59 -0.66
N MET A 99 -13.33 -7.41 -0.77
CA MET A 99 -12.76 -6.85 -1.99
C MET A 99 -11.24 -7.09 -2.13
N ASP A 100 -10.66 -8.03 -1.37
CA ASP A 100 -9.20 -8.31 -1.29
C ASP A 100 -8.31 -7.08 -0.93
N GLY A 101 -8.93 -6.00 -0.46
CA GLY A 101 -8.29 -4.70 -0.23
C GLY A 101 -7.21 -4.72 0.84
N ILE A 102 -7.24 -5.68 1.78
CA ILE A 102 -6.19 -5.86 2.79
C ILE A 102 -4.84 -6.15 2.12
N ALA A 103 -4.80 -7.01 1.09
CA ALA A 103 -3.56 -7.32 0.38
C ALA A 103 -3.06 -6.11 -0.43
N VAL A 104 -3.96 -5.44 -1.14
CA VAL A 104 -3.68 -4.20 -1.89
C VAL A 104 -3.08 -3.10 -1.00
N ILE A 105 -3.62 -2.92 0.20
CA ILE A 105 -3.12 -1.94 1.18
C ILE A 105 -1.73 -2.34 1.68
N LEU A 106 -1.47 -3.64 1.91
CA LEU A 106 -0.14 -4.13 2.29
C LEU A 106 0.91 -3.98 1.17
N ASP A 107 0.54 -4.14 -0.10
CA ASP A 107 1.43 -3.90 -1.24
C ASP A 107 1.91 -2.43 -1.33
N CYS A 108 1.23 -1.52 -0.63
CA CYS A 108 1.64 -0.12 -0.47
C CYS A 108 2.73 0.10 0.60
N CYS A 109 3.19 -0.93 1.32
CA CYS A 109 4.33 -0.88 2.25
C CYS A 109 5.70 -0.74 1.56
N ASN A 110 5.79 0.11 0.54
CA ASN A 110 7.01 0.39 -0.20
C ASN A 110 7.42 1.86 -0.01
N ILE A 111 8.73 2.14 -0.05
CA ILE A 111 9.22 3.53 -0.01
C ILE A 111 8.84 4.22 -1.32
N ASP A 112 8.02 5.27 -1.21
CA ASP A 112 7.60 6.12 -2.32
C ASP A 112 7.75 7.60 -1.96
N ALA A 113 8.73 8.27 -2.57
CA ALA A 113 8.99 9.69 -2.38
C ALA A 113 7.84 10.57 -2.89
N LYS A 114 7.03 10.09 -3.86
CA LYS A 114 5.80 10.79 -4.30
C LYS A 114 4.71 10.73 -3.23
N ASN A 115 4.80 9.79 -2.28
CA ASN A 115 3.79 9.54 -1.24
C ASN A 115 4.46 9.43 0.14
N PRO A 116 4.97 10.54 0.70
CA PRO A 116 5.60 10.55 2.01
C PRO A 116 4.71 9.91 3.09
N PHE A 117 5.34 9.14 3.98
CA PHE A 117 4.67 8.41 5.06
C PHE A 117 3.65 7.34 4.65
N ILE A 118 3.63 6.89 3.38
CA ILE A 118 2.70 5.84 2.92
C ILE A 118 2.73 4.58 3.80
N ILE A 119 3.92 4.12 4.22
CA ILE A 119 4.10 2.95 5.10
C ILE A 119 3.41 3.16 6.46
N GLN A 120 3.55 4.34 7.07
CA GLN A 120 2.93 4.66 8.36
C GLN A 120 1.39 4.67 8.25
N TRP A 121 0.86 5.20 7.14
CA TRP A 121 -0.57 5.19 6.87
C TRP A 121 -1.11 3.80 6.53
N VAL A 122 -0.33 2.94 5.86
CA VAL A 122 -0.67 1.52 5.70
C VAL A 122 -0.75 0.82 7.05
N ILE A 123 0.24 1.00 7.93
CA ILE A 123 0.23 0.41 9.28
C ILE A 123 -1.03 0.86 10.05
N PHE A 124 -1.40 2.13 9.97
CA PHE A 124 -2.61 2.66 10.60
C PHE A 124 -3.92 2.14 9.95
N ALA A 125 -3.95 1.99 8.62
CA ALA A 125 -5.07 1.37 7.91
C ALA A 125 -5.27 -0.09 8.33
N ILE A 126 -4.20 -0.89 8.38
CA ILE A 126 -4.24 -2.29 8.79
C ILE A 126 -4.65 -2.43 10.27
N HIS A 127 -4.21 -1.52 11.15
CA HIS A 127 -4.69 -1.46 12.53
C HIS A 127 -6.21 -1.24 12.58
N ASN A 128 -6.74 -0.21 11.92
CA ASN A 128 -8.17 0.10 11.92
C ASN A 128 -9.02 -1.00 11.25
N LEU A 129 -8.47 -1.69 10.24
CA LEU A 129 -9.10 -2.85 9.60
C LEU A 129 -9.16 -4.09 10.50
N CYS A 130 -8.20 -4.25 11.41
CA CYS A 130 -8.13 -5.39 12.33
C CYS A 130 -8.74 -5.11 13.71
N GLU A 131 -8.99 -3.85 14.07
CA GLU A 131 -9.54 -3.46 15.39
C GLU A 131 -10.90 -4.14 15.61
N ASN A 132 -10.95 -5.05 16.58
CA ASN A 132 -12.11 -5.90 16.93
C ASN A 132 -12.66 -6.76 15.77
N ASN A 133 -11.83 -7.09 14.77
CA ASN A 133 -12.22 -7.86 13.59
C ASN A 133 -11.35 -9.11 13.42
N LEU A 134 -11.81 -10.24 13.97
CA LEU A 134 -11.07 -11.51 13.94
C LEU A 134 -10.96 -12.08 12.52
N GLU A 135 -11.92 -11.81 11.65
CA GLU A 135 -11.92 -12.26 10.25
C GLU A 135 -10.79 -11.57 9.47
N ASN A 136 -10.61 -10.27 9.68
CA ASN A 136 -9.51 -9.51 9.07
C ASN A 136 -8.15 -9.90 9.66
N GLN A 137 -8.07 -10.12 10.98
CA GLN A 137 -6.85 -10.59 11.63
C GLN A 137 -6.39 -11.97 11.10
N LYS A 138 -7.32 -12.88 10.77
CA LYS A 138 -7.00 -14.17 10.16
C LYS A 138 -6.34 -14.03 8.79
N ILE A 139 -6.71 -13.02 7.98
CA ILE A 139 -6.03 -12.74 6.70
C ILE A 139 -4.56 -12.43 6.95
N ILE A 140 -4.25 -11.49 7.87
CA ILE A 140 -2.88 -11.13 8.24
C ILE A 140 -2.11 -12.34 8.78
N ALA A 141 -2.73 -13.13 9.68
CA ALA A 141 -2.14 -14.33 10.26
C ALA A 141 -1.91 -15.48 9.24
N SER A 142 -2.58 -15.45 8.08
CA SER A 142 -2.40 -16.41 6.99
C SER A 142 -1.26 -16.06 6.03
N LEU A 143 -0.69 -14.85 6.14
CA LEU A 143 0.41 -14.41 5.28
C LEU A 143 1.70 -15.17 5.62
N ASN A 144 2.34 -15.74 4.60
CA ASN A 144 3.54 -16.56 4.73
C ASN A 144 4.66 -16.03 3.83
N LYS A 145 5.90 -15.95 4.34
CA LYS A 145 7.12 -15.57 3.59
C LYS A 145 7.29 -16.49 2.37
N GLN A 146 7.11 -15.95 1.16
CA GLN A 146 7.28 -16.71 -0.09
C GLN A 146 8.72 -16.70 -0.62
N GLY A 147 9.57 -15.77 -0.16
CA GLY A 147 10.95 -15.64 -0.63
C GLY A 147 11.55 -14.29 -0.30
N VAL A 148 12.53 -13.88 -1.10
CA VAL A 148 13.13 -12.55 -1.12
C VAL A 148 12.86 -11.88 -2.47
N VAL A 149 12.77 -10.57 -2.48
CA VAL A 149 12.61 -9.77 -3.72
C VAL A 149 13.95 -9.11 -4.01
N ASP A 150 14.36 -9.10 -5.28
CA ASP A 150 15.55 -8.38 -5.71
C ASP A 150 15.40 -6.88 -5.46
N SER A 151 16.48 -6.26 -4.98
CA SER A 151 16.53 -4.82 -4.72
C SER A 151 17.70 -4.21 -5.47
N GLU A 152 17.41 -3.34 -6.42
CA GLU A 152 18.40 -2.57 -7.18
C GLU A 152 19.34 -1.81 -6.23
N VAL A 153 18.80 -1.24 -5.13
CA VAL A 153 19.58 -0.52 -4.11
C VAL A 153 20.58 -1.43 -3.38
N LEU A 154 20.23 -2.71 -3.15
CA LEU A 154 21.19 -3.66 -2.56
C LEU A 154 22.26 -4.09 -3.58
N GLN A 155 21.86 -4.29 -4.83
CA GLN A 155 22.78 -4.62 -5.92
C GLN A 155 23.76 -3.47 -6.22
N GLU A 156 23.31 -2.21 -6.16
CA GLU A 156 24.14 -0.99 -6.27
C GLU A 156 25.29 -0.99 -5.24
N VAL A 157 25.07 -1.52 -4.04
CA VAL A 157 26.08 -1.60 -2.96
C VAL A 157 26.76 -2.98 -2.87
N GLY A 158 26.58 -3.84 -3.87
CA GLY A 158 27.28 -5.12 -4.00
C GLY A 158 26.79 -6.26 -3.10
N VAL A 159 25.60 -6.15 -2.52
CA VAL A 159 25.01 -7.18 -1.65
C VAL A 159 23.64 -7.64 -2.15
N MET A 160 23.18 -8.77 -1.62
CA MET A 160 21.85 -9.31 -1.89
C MET A 160 21.27 -9.99 -0.64
N LEU A 161 19.95 -10.15 -0.62
CA LEU A 161 19.27 -10.94 0.40
C LEU A 161 19.35 -12.43 0.04
N HIS A 162 19.75 -13.23 1.01
CA HIS A 162 19.72 -14.69 0.94
C HIS A 162 18.72 -15.25 1.96
N ASN A 163 18.14 -16.41 1.60
CA ASN A 163 17.17 -17.12 2.40
C ASN A 163 17.56 -18.60 2.43
N ASP A 164 18.19 -19.03 3.52
CA ASP A 164 18.69 -20.40 3.72
C ASP A 164 17.58 -21.45 3.98
N GLY A 165 16.31 -21.07 3.79
CA GLY A 165 15.13 -21.94 4.01
C GLY A 165 14.55 -21.85 5.43
N GLU A 166 15.26 -21.23 6.37
CA GLU A 166 14.73 -20.88 7.70
C GLU A 166 14.00 -19.52 7.69
N SER A 167 13.41 -19.15 8.82
CA SER A 167 12.80 -17.82 9.02
C SER A 167 13.80 -16.68 8.85
N THR A 168 15.09 -16.96 9.05
CA THR A 168 16.21 -16.02 9.01
C THR A 168 16.43 -15.42 7.61
N LEU A 169 16.94 -14.19 7.58
CA LEU A 169 17.32 -13.46 6.36
C LEU A 169 18.79 -13.07 6.51
N HIS A 170 19.60 -13.40 5.52
CA HIS A 170 21.03 -13.11 5.52
C HIS A 170 21.37 -12.10 4.43
N ILE A 171 22.33 -11.22 4.68
CA ILE A 171 22.91 -10.34 3.66
C ILE A 171 24.19 -11.01 3.18
N ALA A 172 24.27 -11.29 1.88
CA ALA A 172 25.40 -11.95 1.24
C ALA A 172 26.04 -11.04 0.17
N PRO A 173 27.36 -11.14 -0.08
CA PRO A 173 27.99 -10.49 -1.23
C PRO A 173 27.40 -11.02 -2.54
N LEU A 174 27.12 -10.11 -3.50
CA LEU A 174 26.50 -10.44 -4.79
C LEU A 174 27.30 -11.50 -5.59
N GLU A 175 28.63 -11.49 -5.45
CA GLU A 175 29.54 -12.42 -6.13
C GLU A 175 29.49 -13.87 -5.61
N GLU A 176 29.16 -14.10 -4.34
CA GLU A 176 29.26 -15.43 -3.74
C GLU A 176 28.19 -16.39 -4.24
N LEU A 177 27.00 -15.87 -4.56
CA LEU A 177 25.88 -16.66 -5.06
C LEU A 177 25.95 -16.86 -6.59
N GLN A 178 26.47 -15.89 -7.35
CA GLN A 178 26.74 -16.06 -8.78
C GLN A 178 27.77 -17.18 -9.06
N LYS A 179 28.71 -17.42 -8.13
CA LYS A 179 29.68 -18.53 -8.19
C LYS A 179 29.07 -19.90 -7.83
N ARG A 180 27.90 -19.95 -7.16
CA ARG A 180 27.17 -21.19 -6.83
C ARG A 180 26.11 -21.60 -7.86
N ALA A 181 25.79 -20.72 -8.80
CA ALA A 181 24.84 -20.96 -9.90
C ALA A 181 25.51 -21.44 -11.21
N LYS A 182 26.79 -21.82 -11.14
CA LYS A 182 27.60 -22.40 -12.22
C LYS A 182 28.14 -23.77 -11.80
#